data_AF-A0A9Q3DLI0-F1
#
_entry.id   AF-A0A9Q3DLI0-F1
#
_cell.length_a   1.000
_cell.length_b   1.000
_cell.length_c   1.000
_cell.angle_alpha   90.00
_cell.angle_beta   90.00
_cell.angle_gamma   90.00
#
_symmetry.space_group_name_H-M   'P 1'
#
loop_
_entity.id
_entity.type
_entity.pdbx_description
1 polymer ?
#
loop_
_entity_poly.entity_id
_entity_poly.type
_entity_poly.pdbx_seq_one_letter_code
_entity_poly.pdbx_strand_id
1 'polypeptide(L)'
;MLEKGWKPKLPVDSLKKDLVYIHPNSSSFKLLLDKVRHHVNQSINDAFEYAKQKWDKSHKIQDLKVGDLILVSTLSFDNIKGPKKLKDSFSGPLIIKDLYGTNEFQVHLSGELENKHPTFPVSLVEHYTSSDKELFPLRNEIPLEVPPLDQSEEKKVLKVLKEQRLRGKWKRILSQVQESTTQR
;
A
#
# COMPACT_ATOMS: atom_id res chain seq x y z
N MET A 1 -3.99 2.28 30.97
CA MET A 1 -3.88 2.70 29.56
C MET A 1 -4.53 4.07 29.43
N LEU A 2 -3.75 5.15 29.31
CA LEU A 2 -4.28 6.51 29.11
C LEU A 2 -4.62 6.70 27.62
N GLU A 3 -5.80 7.24 27.34
CA GLU A 3 -6.28 7.55 25.99
C GLU A 3 -5.40 8.63 25.32
N LYS A 4 -4.66 8.24 24.27
CA LYS A 4 -3.72 9.10 23.54
C LYS A 4 -4.44 10.00 22.52
N GLY A 5 -5.34 10.86 23.00
CA GLY A 5 -6.16 11.71 22.15
C GLY A 5 -6.95 12.78 22.90
N TRP A 6 -6.39 13.31 23.99
CA TRP A 6 -7.07 14.30 24.82
C TRP A 6 -7.28 15.62 24.06
N LYS A 7 -8.53 15.95 23.78
CA LYS A 7 -8.93 17.28 23.29
C LYS A 7 -9.09 18.20 24.51
N PRO A 8 -8.24 19.23 24.69
CA PRO A 8 -8.38 20.15 25.80
C PRO A 8 -9.74 20.88 25.68
N LYS A 9 -10.66 20.61 26.60
CA LYS A 9 -11.89 21.40 26.71
C LYS A 9 -11.50 22.75 27.30
N LEU A 10 -11.74 23.82 26.56
CA LEU A 10 -11.49 25.16 27.08
C LEU A 10 -12.52 25.45 28.18
N PRO A 11 -12.22 26.35 29.15
CA PRO A 11 -13.16 26.71 30.20
C PRO A 11 -14.53 27.15 29.68
N VAL A 12 -14.57 27.79 28.49
CA VAL A 12 -15.80 28.16 27.78
C VAL A 12 -16.68 26.97 27.39
N ASP A 13 -16.11 25.81 27.13
CA ASP A 13 -16.85 24.60 26.71
C ASP A 13 -17.46 23.84 27.90
N SER A 14 -17.07 24.19 29.12
CA SER A 14 -17.44 23.50 30.36
C SER A 14 -18.41 24.30 31.24
N LEU A 15 -18.76 25.53 30.85
CA LEU A 15 -19.71 26.35 31.60
C LEU A 15 -21.13 25.81 31.39
N LYS A 16 -21.71 25.24 32.45
CA LYS A 16 -23.16 25.04 32.52
C LYS A 16 -23.82 26.40 32.36
N LYS A 17 -24.79 26.51 31.47
CA LYS A 17 -25.47 27.77 31.10
C LYS A 17 -26.17 28.47 32.29
N ASP A 18 -26.30 27.78 33.43
CA ASP A 18 -27.10 28.21 34.58
C ASP A 18 -26.29 28.53 35.86
N LEU A 19 -24.96 28.68 35.78
CA LEU A 19 -24.15 29.10 36.95
C LEU A 19 -23.88 30.61 36.91
N VAL A 20 -24.11 31.27 38.05
CA VAL A 20 -23.75 32.67 38.33
C VAL A 20 -22.33 32.93 37.83
N TYR A 21 -22.21 33.88 36.92
CA TYR A 21 -21.01 34.17 36.14
C TYR A 21 -19.91 34.78 37.02
N ILE A 22 -19.22 33.97 37.81
CA ILE A 22 -17.98 34.40 38.49
C ILE A 22 -16.88 34.31 37.44
N HIS A 23 -16.58 35.45 36.79
CA HIS A 23 -15.42 35.55 35.92
C HIS A 23 -14.18 35.09 36.70
N PRO A 24 -13.40 34.11 36.21
CA PRO A 24 -12.13 33.80 36.83
C PRO A 24 -11.31 35.09 36.86
N ASN A 25 -10.86 35.49 38.05
CA ASN A 25 -9.91 36.59 38.19
C ASN A 25 -8.75 36.36 37.20
N SER A 26 -8.26 37.41 36.53
CA SER A 26 -7.23 37.29 35.48
C SER A 26 -6.04 36.41 35.90
N SER A 27 -5.66 36.49 37.18
CA SER A 27 -4.63 35.66 37.81
C SER A 27 -4.96 34.16 37.82
N SER A 28 -6.19 33.76 38.13
CA SER A 28 -6.59 32.35 38.13
C SER A 28 -6.70 31.79 36.71
N PHE A 29 -7.14 32.60 35.75
CA PHE A 29 -7.14 32.23 34.34
C PHE A 29 -5.72 32.04 33.79
N LYS A 30 -4.78 32.91 34.15
CA LYS A 30 -3.36 32.76 33.80
C LYS A 30 -2.79 31.45 34.31
N LEU A 31 -2.98 31.14 35.61
CA LEU A 31 -2.51 29.88 36.20
C LEU A 31 -3.11 28.65 35.51
N LEU A 32 -4.38 28.72 35.10
CA LEU A 32 -5.02 27.66 34.32
C LEU A 32 -4.35 27.51 32.95
N LEU A 33 -4.13 28.59 32.22
CA LEU A 33 -3.46 28.55 30.91
C LEU A 33 -2.04 28.01 31.01
N ASP A 34 -1.29 28.40 32.03
CA ASP A 34 0.09 27.93 32.23
C ASP A 34 0.12 26.42 32.50
N LYS A 35 -0.83 25.90 33.30
CA LYS A 35 -1.00 24.46 33.53
C LYS A 35 -1.39 23.71 32.25
N VAL A 36 -2.32 24.26 31.46
CA VAL A 36 -2.74 23.67 30.18
C VAL A 36 -1.57 23.63 29.21
N ARG A 37 -0.80 24.72 29.08
CA ARG A 37 0.40 24.77 28.24
C ARG A 37 1.43 23.72 28.66
N HIS A 38 1.68 23.60 29.96
CA HIS A 38 2.60 22.59 30.47
C HIS A 38 2.17 21.16 30.09
N HIS A 39 0.89 20.84 30.29
CA HIS A 39 0.34 19.53 29.93
C HIS A 39 0.36 19.27 28.42
N VAL A 40 0.06 20.28 27.59
CA VAL A 40 0.13 20.18 26.13
C VAL A 40 1.57 19.90 25.68
N ASN A 41 2.55 20.60 26.25
CA ASN A 41 3.96 20.37 25.93
C ASN A 41 4.41 18.95 26.32
N GLN A 42 4.01 18.47 27.50
CA GLN A 42 4.25 17.09 27.92
C GLN A 42 3.61 16.10 26.94
N SER A 43 2.35 16.31 26.57
CA SER A 43 1.63 15.44 25.63
C SER A 43 2.30 15.40 24.25
N ILE A 44 2.84 16.53 23.77
CA ILE A 44 3.59 16.59 22.51
C ILE A 44 4.89 15.79 22.62
N ASN A 45 5.64 15.97 23.72
CA ASN A 45 6.89 15.25 23.96
C ASN A 45 6.65 13.75 24.06
N ASP A 46 5.65 13.32 24.83
CA ASP A 46 5.29 11.91 24.99
C ASP A 46 4.86 11.28 23.66
N ALA A 47 4.13 12.03 22.83
CA ALA A 47 3.73 11.58 21.49
C ALA A 47 4.94 11.42 20.55
N PHE A 48 5.88 12.36 20.60
CA PHE A 48 7.12 12.30 19.83
C PHE A 48 7.99 11.11 20.27
N GLU A 49 8.19 10.93 21.57
CA GLU A 49 8.95 9.80 22.13
C GLU A 49 8.31 8.46 21.77
N TYR A 50 6.98 8.36 21.86
CA TYR A 50 6.27 7.15 21.46
C TYR A 50 6.45 6.84 19.98
N ALA A 51 6.33 7.84 19.10
CA ALA A 51 6.54 7.66 17.67
C ALA A 51 7.97 7.21 17.37
N LYS A 52 8.96 7.84 18.01
CA LYS A 52 10.37 7.47 17.90
C LYS A 52 10.62 6.04 18.36
N GLN A 53 10.19 5.67 19.56
CA GLN A 53 10.36 4.31 20.09
C GLN A 53 9.67 3.26 19.21
N LYS A 54 8.50 3.57 18.67
CA LYS A 54 7.80 2.67 17.75
C LYS A 54 8.58 2.49 16.44
N TRP A 55 9.11 3.59 15.90
CA TRP A 55 9.95 3.56 14.72
C TRP A 55 11.21 2.74 14.96
N ASP A 56 12.01 3.07 15.98
CA ASP A 56 13.26 2.40 16.33
C ASP A 56 13.08 0.89 16.55
N LYS A 57 11.93 0.44 17.09
CA LYS A 57 11.62 -0.99 17.28
C LYS A 57 11.29 -1.73 15.98
N SER A 58 10.61 -1.06 15.05
CA SER A 58 10.12 -1.67 13.81
C SER A 58 11.06 -1.50 12.62
N HIS A 59 11.88 -0.46 12.67
CA HIS A 59 12.72 -0.06 11.56
C HIS A 59 13.96 -0.95 11.50
N LYS A 60 14.11 -1.64 10.38
CA LYS A 60 15.31 -2.41 10.07
C LYS A 60 16.08 -1.63 9.01
N ILE A 61 17.32 -1.27 9.34
CA ILE A 61 18.24 -0.69 8.39
C ILE A 61 18.66 -1.82 7.44
N GLN A 62 18.49 -1.62 6.14
CA GLN A 62 18.97 -2.55 5.12
C GLN A 62 20.34 -2.09 4.65
N ASP A 63 21.32 -2.98 4.66
CA ASP A 63 22.69 -2.71 4.22
C ASP A 63 22.79 -2.89 2.70
N LEU A 64 22.21 -1.95 1.95
CA LEU A 64 22.26 -1.94 0.48
C LEU A 64 23.55 -1.27 -0.02
N LYS A 65 24.21 -1.90 -0.99
CA LYS A 65 25.39 -1.33 -1.65
C LYS A 65 25.12 -1.03 -3.12
N VAL A 66 25.89 -0.10 -3.66
CA VAL A 66 25.91 0.15 -5.11
C VAL A 66 26.37 -1.12 -5.82
N GLY A 67 25.63 -1.54 -6.85
CA GLY A 67 25.88 -2.77 -7.60
C GLY A 67 25.10 -3.99 -7.09
N ASP A 68 24.42 -3.92 -5.95
CA ASP A 68 23.60 -5.04 -5.47
C ASP A 68 22.35 -5.23 -6.34
N LEU A 69 21.93 -6.50 -6.44
CA LEU A 69 20.68 -6.89 -7.08
C LEU A 69 19.53 -6.83 -6.08
N ILE A 70 18.47 -6.15 -6.47
CA ILE A 70 17.32 -5.87 -5.61
C ILE A 70 16.00 -6.11 -6.34
N LEU A 71 14.97 -6.43 -5.57
CA LEU A 71 13.59 -6.52 -6.03
C LEU A 71 12.81 -5.30 -5.55
N VAL A 72 12.07 -4.64 -6.46
CA VAL A 72 11.24 -3.47 -6.11
C VAL A 72 9.78 -3.89 -5.96
N SER A 73 9.16 -3.57 -4.83
CA SER A 73 7.76 -3.89 -4.56
C SER A 73 6.80 -3.12 -5.46
N THR A 74 5.86 -3.83 -6.08
CA THR A 74 4.88 -3.29 -7.01
C THR A 74 3.53 -2.98 -6.37
N LEU A 75 3.40 -3.20 -5.06
CA LEU A 75 2.11 -3.13 -4.36
C LEU A 75 1.45 -1.75 -4.55
N SER A 76 2.25 -0.69 -4.56
CA SER A 76 1.80 0.70 -4.71
C SER A 76 1.82 1.21 -6.17
N PHE A 77 2.17 0.39 -7.16
CA PHE A 77 2.16 0.81 -8.55
C PHE A 77 0.84 0.42 -9.24
N ASP A 78 0.16 1.43 -9.76
CA ASP A 78 -1.08 1.28 -10.53
C ASP A 78 -0.84 1.18 -12.05
N ASN A 79 0.35 1.56 -12.52
CA ASN A 79 0.70 1.63 -13.95
C ASN A 79 1.39 0.36 -14.47
N ILE A 80 1.44 -0.70 -13.67
CA ILE A 80 1.97 -2.00 -14.08
C ILE A 80 0.87 -2.77 -14.80
N LYS A 81 1.20 -3.44 -15.90
CA LYS A 81 0.23 -4.06 -16.79
C LYS A 81 -0.45 -5.24 -16.09
N GLY A 82 -1.78 -5.23 -16.08
CA GLY A 82 -2.60 -6.37 -15.62
C GLY A 82 -3.50 -6.07 -14.42
N PRO A 83 -4.39 -7.00 -14.05
CA PRO A 83 -5.27 -6.84 -12.90
C PRO A 83 -4.47 -6.97 -11.60
N LYS A 84 -4.81 -6.17 -10.58
CA LYS A 84 -4.14 -6.11 -9.26
C LYS A 84 -3.92 -7.46 -8.56
N LYS A 85 -4.69 -8.50 -8.91
CA LYS A 85 -4.59 -9.85 -8.34
C LYS A 85 -3.59 -10.77 -9.06
N LEU A 86 -3.29 -10.49 -10.33
CA LEU A 86 -2.37 -11.29 -11.15
C LEU A 86 -1.02 -10.60 -11.33
N LYS A 87 -0.85 -9.38 -10.82
CA LYS A 87 0.44 -8.70 -10.85
C LYS A 87 1.40 -9.35 -9.84
N ASP A 88 2.64 -9.55 -10.27
CA ASP A 88 3.70 -9.95 -9.35
C ASP A 88 3.89 -8.87 -8.30
N SER A 89 4.12 -9.28 -7.05
CA SER A 89 4.28 -8.35 -5.92
C SER A 89 5.62 -7.61 -5.95
N PHE A 90 6.57 -8.13 -6.72
CA PHE A 90 7.90 -7.58 -6.91
C PHE A 90 8.23 -7.57 -8.40
N SER A 91 8.92 -6.53 -8.85
CA SER A 91 9.42 -6.42 -10.21
C SER A 91 10.92 -6.53 -10.21
N GLY A 92 11.41 -7.56 -10.92
CA GLY A 92 12.76 -7.75 -11.46
C GLY A 92 13.94 -7.67 -10.49
N PRO A 93 15.02 -8.44 -10.71
CA PRO A 93 16.30 -8.07 -10.14
C PRO A 93 16.80 -6.82 -10.87
N LEU A 94 16.84 -5.70 -10.16
CA LEU A 94 17.36 -4.44 -10.64
C LEU A 94 18.69 -4.12 -9.96
N ILE A 95 19.55 -3.37 -10.63
CA ILE A 95 20.89 -3.00 -10.12
C ILE A 95 20.82 -1.61 -9.50
N ILE A 96 21.31 -1.48 -8.27
CA ILE A 96 21.50 -0.18 -7.62
C ILE A 96 22.63 0.57 -8.32
N LYS A 97 22.32 1.76 -8.83
CA LYS A 97 23.27 2.66 -9.49
C LYS A 97 23.98 3.55 -8.48
N ASP A 98 23.21 4.23 -7.63
CA ASP A 98 23.72 5.22 -6.67
C ASP A 98 22.88 5.18 -5.39
N LEU A 99 23.47 5.55 -4.25
CA LEU A 99 22.78 5.66 -2.96
C LEU A 99 22.66 7.14 -2.56
N TYR A 100 21.43 7.59 -2.29
CA TYR A 100 21.15 8.93 -1.81
C TYR A 100 20.84 8.88 -0.32
N GLY A 101 21.89 9.05 0.49
CA GLY A 101 21.80 8.92 1.94
C GLY A 101 21.45 7.49 2.37
N THR A 102 20.74 7.36 3.49
CA THR A 102 20.42 6.05 4.10
C THR A 102 19.08 5.47 3.65
N ASN A 103 18.20 6.29 3.08
CA ASN A 103 16.79 5.93 2.87
C ASN A 103 16.40 5.82 1.41
N GLU A 104 17.21 6.31 0.48
CA GLU A 104 16.86 6.40 -0.93
C GLU A 104 18.00 5.89 -1.81
N PHE A 105 17.67 5.27 -2.92
CA PHE A 105 18.64 4.76 -3.87
C PHE A 105 18.10 4.93 -5.29
N GLN A 106 19.04 5.03 -6.24
CA GLN A 106 18.76 5.12 -7.66
C GLN A 106 18.99 3.77 -8.31
N VAL A 107 18.06 3.37 -9.16
CA VAL A 107 18.07 2.07 -9.81
C VAL A 107 18.17 2.22 -11.32
N HIS A 108 18.83 1.27 -11.96
CA HIS A 108 18.68 1.09 -13.40
C HIS A 108 17.33 0.45 -13.72
N LEU A 109 16.39 1.24 -14.23
CA LEU A 109 15.04 0.79 -14.57
C LEU A 109 15.01 0.11 -15.95
N SER A 110 14.32 -1.01 -16.04
CA SER A 110 14.10 -1.77 -17.28
C SER A 110 12.67 -2.29 -17.37
N GLY A 111 12.16 -2.46 -18.60
CA GLY A 111 10.85 -3.05 -18.85
C GLY A 111 9.69 -2.18 -18.35
N GLU A 112 8.85 -2.75 -17.48
CA GLU A 112 7.60 -2.11 -17.03
C GLU A 112 7.81 -0.86 -16.16
N LEU A 113 9.02 -0.67 -15.60
CA LEU A 113 9.34 0.47 -14.75
C LEU A 113 10.05 1.61 -15.48
N GLU A 114 10.36 1.50 -16.78
CA GLU A 114 11.12 2.55 -17.52
C GLU A 114 10.51 3.95 -17.44
N ASN A 115 9.17 4.04 -17.36
CA ASN A 115 8.45 5.31 -17.27
C ASN A 115 8.33 5.86 -15.84
N LYS A 116 8.96 5.22 -14.84
CA LYS A 116 8.95 5.65 -13.44
C LYS A 116 10.20 6.43 -13.08
N HIS A 117 10.11 7.18 -11.98
CA HIS A 117 11.27 7.83 -11.41
C HIS A 117 12.25 6.77 -10.87
N PRO A 118 13.56 6.85 -11.17
CA PRO A 118 14.53 5.82 -10.81
C PRO A 118 14.90 5.79 -9.32
N THR A 119 14.46 6.79 -8.54
CA THR A 119 14.69 6.85 -7.09
C THR A 119 13.57 6.16 -6.33
N PHE A 120 13.94 5.22 -5.48
CA PHE A 120 13.01 4.49 -4.61
C PHE A 120 13.47 4.54 -3.14
N PRO A 121 12.54 4.51 -2.19
CA PRO A 121 12.85 4.37 -0.78
C PRO A 121 13.22 2.91 -0.43
N VAL A 122 14.13 2.73 0.53
CA VAL A 122 14.62 1.41 1.01
C VAL A 122 13.49 0.52 1.52
N SER A 123 12.38 1.09 2.00
CA SER A 123 11.22 0.34 2.48
C SER A 123 10.47 -0.44 1.40
N LEU A 124 10.66 -0.09 0.12
CA LEU A 124 10.01 -0.76 -1.01
C LEU A 124 10.89 -1.84 -1.64
N VAL A 125 12.04 -2.16 -1.02
CA VAL A 125 13.02 -3.07 -1.59
C VAL A 125 13.31 -4.27 -0.72
N GLU A 126 13.55 -5.37 -1.41
CA GLU A 126 14.08 -6.61 -0.86
C GLU A 126 15.36 -7.01 -1.61
N HIS A 127 16.30 -7.65 -0.90
CA HIS A 127 17.50 -8.19 -1.52
C HIS A 127 17.14 -9.36 -2.45
N TYR A 128 17.74 -9.37 -3.64
CA TYR A 128 17.58 -10.50 -4.54
C TYR A 128 18.53 -11.63 -4.17
N THR A 129 17.97 -12.76 -3.71
CA THR A 129 18.72 -14.02 -3.55
C THR A 129 18.56 -14.88 -4.79
N SER A 130 19.68 -15.16 -5.45
CA SER A 130 19.71 -16.15 -6.53
C SER A 130 19.41 -17.55 -5.98
N SER A 131 18.76 -18.39 -6.78
CA SER A 131 18.47 -19.77 -6.37
C SER A 131 19.75 -20.62 -6.44
N ASP A 132 20.25 -21.04 -5.29
CA ASP A 132 21.43 -21.91 -5.20
C ASP A 132 21.09 -23.32 -5.70
N LYS A 133 21.81 -23.76 -6.74
CA LYS A 133 21.62 -25.09 -7.36
C LYS A 133 22.02 -26.24 -6.43
N GLU A 134 22.93 -26.00 -5.49
CA GLU A 134 23.39 -27.02 -4.52
C GLU A 134 22.38 -27.26 -3.41
N LEU A 135 21.74 -26.21 -2.89
CA LEU A 135 20.70 -26.31 -1.87
C LEU A 135 19.36 -26.79 -2.45
N PHE A 136 19.06 -26.43 -3.69
CA PHE A 136 17.78 -26.76 -4.33
C PHE A 136 17.96 -27.42 -5.71
N PRO A 137 18.55 -28.63 -5.78
CA PRO A 137 18.85 -29.31 -7.04
C PRO A 137 17.61 -29.71 -7.85
N LEU A 138 16.44 -29.82 -7.20
CA LEU A 138 15.16 -30.16 -7.84
C LEU A 138 14.45 -28.94 -8.44
N ARG A 139 14.93 -27.71 -8.17
CA ARG A 139 14.32 -26.47 -8.66
C ARG A 139 14.85 -26.14 -10.05
N ASN A 140 14.68 -27.08 -10.98
CA ASN A 140 14.92 -26.82 -12.38
C ASN A 140 13.73 -26.03 -12.93
N GLU A 141 14.00 -25.00 -13.73
CA GLU A 141 12.98 -24.28 -14.50
C GLU A 141 12.43 -25.24 -15.54
N ILE A 142 11.45 -26.06 -15.15
CA ILE A 142 10.67 -26.83 -16.11
C ILE A 142 9.91 -25.79 -16.92
N PRO A 143 10.12 -25.71 -18.26
CA PRO A 143 9.31 -24.85 -19.09
C PRO A 143 7.86 -25.21 -18.83
N LEU A 144 7.04 -24.23 -18.43
CA LEU A 144 5.61 -24.43 -18.26
C LEU A 144 5.06 -24.79 -19.65
N GLU A 145 4.90 -26.07 -19.93
CA GLU A 145 4.13 -26.52 -21.08
C GLU A 145 2.71 -26.01 -20.86
N VAL A 146 2.37 -24.92 -21.54
CA VAL A 146 1.02 -24.39 -21.54
C VAL A 146 0.15 -25.53 -22.05
N PRO A 147 -0.79 -26.05 -21.24
CA PRO A 147 -1.67 -27.10 -21.72
C PRO A 147 -2.34 -26.56 -22.98
N PRO A 148 -2.42 -27.36 -24.06
CA PRO A 148 -3.05 -26.90 -25.29
C PRO A 148 -4.43 -26.35 -24.93
N LEU A 149 -4.62 -25.04 -25.13
CA LEU A 149 -5.95 -24.48 -25.08
C LEU A 149 -6.71 -25.21 -26.17
N ASP A 150 -7.68 -26.05 -25.78
CA ASP A 150 -8.74 -26.45 -26.68
C ASP A 150 -9.18 -25.18 -27.37
N GLN A 151 -9.00 -25.12 -28.70
CA GLN A 151 -9.39 -23.97 -29.51
C GLN A 151 -10.86 -23.77 -29.23
N SER A 152 -11.18 -22.89 -28.29
CA SER A 152 -12.56 -22.64 -27.91
C SER A 152 -13.14 -22.01 -29.15
N GLU A 153 -13.91 -22.80 -29.90
CA GLU A 153 -14.64 -22.34 -31.07
C GLU A 153 -15.24 -20.99 -30.71
N GLU A 154 -14.86 -19.95 -31.46
CA GLU A 154 -15.33 -18.60 -31.21
C GLU A 154 -16.85 -18.65 -31.11
N LYS A 155 -17.38 -18.58 -29.89
CA LYS A 155 -18.80 -18.79 -29.66
C LYS A 155 -19.54 -17.58 -30.20
N LYS A 156 -19.93 -17.65 -31.48
CA LYS A 156 -20.73 -16.65 -32.17
C LYS A 156 -22.06 -16.53 -31.44
N VAL A 157 -22.30 -15.35 -30.89
CA VAL A 157 -23.53 -15.08 -30.16
C VAL A 157 -24.66 -14.84 -31.17
N LEU A 158 -25.59 -15.79 -31.24
CA LEU A 158 -26.69 -15.73 -32.22
C LEU A 158 -27.86 -14.84 -31.78
N LYS A 159 -28.08 -14.63 -30.47
CA LYS A 159 -29.27 -13.90 -29.99
C LYS A 159 -29.05 -13.16 -28.68
N VAL A 160 -29.45 -11.90 -28.64
CA VAL A 160 -29.51 -11.06 -27.42
C VAL A 160 -30.93 -11.12 -26.88
N LEU A 161 -31.13 -11.63 -25.66
CA LEU A 161 -32.46 -11.85 -25.08
C LEU A 161 -32.99 -10.65 -24.30
N LYS A 162 -32.12 -9.89 -23.64
CA LYS A 162 -32.55 -8.80 -22.74
C LYS A 162 -31.45 -7.77 -22.54
N GLU A 163 -31.83 -6.50 -22.61
CA GLU A 163 -30.98 -5.37 -22.26
C GLU A 163 -31.42 -4.85 -20.89
N GLN A 164 -30.47 -4.73 -19.96
CA GLN A 164 -30.72 -4.18 -18.63
C GLN A 164 -29.71 -3.07 -18.30
N ARG A 165 -30.20 -2.05 -17.60
CA ARG A 165 -29.45 -0.87 -17.22
C ARG A 165 -28.98 -1.01 -15.76
N LEU A 166 -27.67 -1.16 -15.56
CA LEU A 166 -27.06 -1.21 -14.22
C LEU A 166 -26.02 -0.09 -14.10
N ARG A 167 -26.22 0.81 -13.12
CA ARG A 167 -25.29 1.93 -12.79
C ARG A 167 -24.83 2.73 -14.02
N GLY A 168 -25.77 3.15 -14.86
CA GLY A 168 -25.50 4.05 -15.99
C GLY A 168 -24.77 3.45 -17.18
N LYS A 169 -24.33 2.19 -17.12
CA LYS A 169 -23.69 1.49 -18.25
C LYS A 169 -24.60 0.39 -18.79
N TRP A 170 -24.66 0.30 -20.13
CA TRP A 170 -25.41 -0.74 -20.83
C TRP A 170 -24.66 -2.07 -20.75
N LYS A 171 -25.37 -3.14 -20.37
CA LYS A 171 -24.82 -4.50 -20.42
C LYS A 171 -25.82 -5.44 -21.10
N ARG A 172 -25.35 -6.19 -22.09
CA ARG A 172 -26.15 -7.15 -22.88
C ARG A 172 -25.95 -8.55 -22.29
N ILE A 173 -27.04 -9.25 -22.03
CA ILE A 173 -27.00 -10.64 -21.54
C ILE A 173 -27.20 -11.56 -22.74
N LEU A 174 -26.26 -12.48 -22.95
CA LEU A 174 -26.16 -13.35 -24.13
C LEU A 174 -26.36 -14.80 -23.69
N SER A 175 -27.13 -15.60 -24.45
CA SER A 175 -27.26 -17.05 -24.22
C SER A 175 -26.49 -17.82 -25.29
N GLN A 176 -25.80 -18.89 -24.88
CA GLN A 176 -25.22 -19.89 -25.77
C GLN A 176 -26.21 -21.05 -25.87
N VAL A 177 -26.74 -21.30 -27.07
CA VAL A 177 -27.56 -22.48 -27.35
C VAL A 177 -26.61 -23.52 -27.95
N GLN A 178 -26.43 -24.66 -27.28
CA GLN A 178 -25.79 -25.82 -27.88
C GLN A 178 -26.86 -26.59 -28.67
N GLU A 179 -26.73 -26.65 -29.98
CA GLU A 179 -27.57 -27.51 -30.81
C GLU A 179 -27.04 -28.95 -30.71
N SER A 180 -27.75 -29.81 -29.97
CA SER A 180 -27.53 -31.26 -30.01
C SER A 180 -28.22 -31.82 -31.25
N THR A 181 -27.49 -31.99 -32.35
CA THR A 181 -27.93 -32.79 -33.51
C THR A 181 -27.94 -34.27 -33.14
N THR A 182 -29.11 -34.77 -32.74
CA THR A 182 -29.41 -36.21 -32.71
C THR A 182 -29.80 -36.62 -34.14
N GLN A 183 -28.94 -37.39 -34.82
CA GLN A 183 -29.30 -38.13 -36.03
C GLN A 183 -29.64 -39.57 -35.65
N ARG A 184 -30.82 -40.03 -36.08
CA ARG A 184 -31.22 -41.44 -36.24
C ARG A 184 -31.63 -41.62 -37.69
#